data_AF-A0A2L0C904-F1
#
_entry.id   AF-A0A2L0C904-F1
#
_cell.length_a   1.000
_cell.length_b   1.000
_cell.length_c   1.000
_cell.angle_alpha   90.00
_cell.angle_beta   90.00
_cell.angle_gamma   90.00
#
_symmetry.space_group_name_H-M   'P 1'
#
loop_
_entity.id
_entity.type
_entity.pdbx_description
1 polymer ?
#
loop_
_entity_poly.entity_id
_entity_poly.type
_entity_poly.pdbx_seq_one_letter_code
_entity_poly.pdbx_strand_id
1 'polypeptide(L)'
;YWEGTEHPRFKLNEDTGMITMKHGTKDGKYHLRFKVYDRKHTQTDVPANVTITVKEIPHEAVINSGSVRIAGITDEDFIRIWNYKTQSLSKSKAEKFKDKIADLLNTDRDNVDVFSIQLRRKHPPVTDVRFSAHEKLYYKPVRLNGLVLMHREEIEKDVGVNITMVGIDECLYENQMCEGSCTNTLDISALPYMVNANKTALVGVRVDVLAECTCGARNFSKEENCRNNPCYNGGRCIESRYSLSCSCPVAYNGPRCQQTARSFRGNGWAWYPALEMCDKSHLSFEFITRKTDGLLLYNGPIVPPEMEETMVSDYIAVELERGYPRLLMDFGSGTLELRVKTKKSLDDG
;
A
#
# COMPACT_ATOMS: atom_id res chain seq x y z
N TYR A 1 35.26 18.49 -3.96
CA TYR A 1 34.98 19.83 -3.41
C TYR A 1 34.02 20.58 -4.34
N TRP A 2 33.42 21.70 -3.91
CA TRP A 2 32.49 22.48 -4.75
C TRP A 2 33.22 23.20 -5.89
N GLU A 3 32.62 23.22 -7.10
CA GLU A 3 33.20 23.98 -8.23
C GLU A 3 33.12 25.51 -8.02
N GLY A 4 32.24 25.96 -7.11
CA GLY A 4 32.09 27.36 -6.71
C GLY A 4 31.74 27.47 -5.23
N THR A 5 30.84 28.39 -4.89
CA THR A 5 30.34 28.52 -3.52
C THR A 5 29.48 27.32 -3.10
N GLU A 6 29.59 26.91 -1.84
CA GLU A 6 28.74 25.85 -1.28
C GLU A 6 27.27 26.23 -1.41
N HIS A 7 26.44 25.28 -1.83
CA HIS A 7 25.01 25.51 -1.95
C HIS A 7 24.35 25.74 -0.57
N PRO A 8 23.50 26.76 -0.39
CA PRO A 8 22.94 27.11 0.93
C PRO A 8 22.08 26.00 1.55
N ARG A 9 21.56 25.07 0.73
CA ARG A 9 20.66 23.97 1.13
C ARG A 9 21.29 22.59 1.19
N PHE A 10 22.54 22.42 0.76
CA PHE A 10 23.20 21.11 0.74
C PHE A 10 24.60 21.21 1.35
N LYS A 11 25.04 20.14 2.02
CA LYS A 11 26.41 19.97 2.49
C LYS A 11 27.05 18.83 1.70
N LEU A 12 28.35 18.94 1.44
CA LEU A 12 29.16 17.87 0.88
C LEU A 12 30.17 17.42 1.94
N ASN A 13 30.24 16.12 2.20
CA ASN A 13 31.39 15.52 2.84
C ASN A 13 32.46 15.26 1.76
N GLU A 14 33.60 15.95 1.84
CA GLU A 14 34.63 15.90 0.80
C GLU A 14 35.43 14.59 0.78
N ASP A 15 35.46 13.86 1.90
CA ASP A 15 36.16 12.58 2.02
C ASP A 15 35.33 11.43 1.45
N THR A 16 34.01 11.45 1.70
CA THR A 16 33.11 10.35 1.30
C THR A 16 32.30 10.64 0.03
N GLY A 17 32.22 11.91 -0.38
CA GLY A 17 31.35 12.36 -1.47
C GLY A 17 29.86 12.42 -1.09
N MET A 18 29.51 12.17 0.18
CA MET A 18 28.13 12.16 0.64
C MET A 18 27.54 13.58 0.62
N ILE A 19 26.39 13.73 -0.05
CA ILE A 19 25.63 14.98 -0.09
C ILE A 19 24.50 14.90 0.94
N THR A 20 24.43 15.87 1.85
CA THR A 20 23.40 15.94 2.88
C THR A 20 22.49 17.14 2.65
N MET A 21 21.18 16.88 2.55
CA MET A 21 20.16 17.93 2.48
C MET A 21 20.00 18.61 3.84
N LYS A 22 20.03 19.96 3.86
CA LYS A 22 19.82 20.75 5.08
C LYS A 22 18.32 20.84 5.40
N HIS A 23 17.99 20.91 6.68
CA HIS A 23 16.61 21.10 7.14
C HIS A 23 15.96 22.36 6.52
N GLY A 24 14.66 22.30 6.22
CA GLY A 24 13.90 23.38 5.60
C GLY A 24 14.20 23.61 4.11
N THR A 25 14.81 22.64 3.42
CA THR A 25 14.92 22.64 1.96
C THR A 25 13.54 22.38 1.36
N LYS A 26 13.09 23.26 0.47
CA LYS A 26 11.76 23.18 -0.15
C LYS A 26 11.77 22.27 -1.37
N ASP A 27 10.58 21.89 -1.80
CA ASP A 27 10.36 21.20 -3.07
C ASP A 27 10.98 21.95 -4.25
N GLY A 28 11.55 21.18 -5.18
CA GLY A 28 12.15 21.72 -6.37
C GLY A 28 13.36 20.95 -6.87
N LYS A 29 13.94 21.47 -7.94
CA LYS A 29 15.09 20.88 -8.63
C LYS A 29 16.33 21.74 -8.40
N TYR A 30 17.35 21.14 -7.81
CA TYR A 30 18.60 21.78 -7.43
C TYR A 30 19.75 21.21 -8.27
N HIS A 31 20.61 22.09 -8.78
CA HIS A 31 21.75 21.71 -9.61
C HIS A 31 23.04 22.01 -8.86
N LEU A 32 23.75 20.96 -8.49
CA LEU A 32 25.01 21.03 -7.75
C LEU A 32 26.17 20.69 -8.68
N ARG A 33 27.26 21.45 -8.55
CA ARG A 33 28.46 21.29 -9.37
C ARG A 33 29.68 21.13 -8.48
N PHE A 34 30.45 20.09 -8.76
CA PHE A 34 31.61 19.69 -7.99
C PHE A 34 32.81 19.47 -8.91
N LYS A 35 33.99 19.56 -8.31
CA LYS A 35 35.24 19.08 -8.91
C LYS A 35 35.75 17.90 -8.09
N VAL A 36 36.10 16.84 -8.79
CA VAL A 36 36.55 15.56 -8.21
C VAL A 36 38.00 15.33 -8.58
N TYR A 37 38.77 14.86 -7.59
CA TYR A 37 40.14 14.41 -7.79
C TYR A 37 40.17 12.89 -7.86
N ASP A 38 40.56 12.36 -9.01
CA ASP A 38 40.76 10.92 -9.20
C ASP A 38 42.23 10.56 -8.89
N ARG A 39 42.43 9.95 -7.72
CA ARG A 39 43.76 9.48 -7.28
C ARG A 39 44.30 8.32 -8.12
N LYS A 40 43.43 7.51 -8.72
CA LYS A 40 43.81 6.30 -9.48
C LYS A 40 44.32 6.66 -10.87
N HIS A 41 43.72 7.66 -11.49
CA HIS A 41 44.10 8.15 -12.83
C HIS A 41 44.87 9.47 -12.79
N THR A 42 45.22 9.98 -11.61
CA THR A 42 45.91 11.27 -11.39
C THR A 42 45.22 12.45 -12.07
N GLN A 43 43.90 12.37 -12.24
CA GLN A 43 43.11 13.43 -12.87
C GLN A 43 42.64 14.41 -11.81
N THR A 44 43.00 15.67 -11.99
CA THR A 44 42.54 16.79 -11.17
C THR A 44 41.37 17.48 -11.85
N ASP A 45 40.49 18.07 -11.04
CA ASP A 45 39.41 18.95 -11.49
C ASP A 45 38.41 18.33 -12.47
N VAL A 46 38.11 17.02 -12.33
CA VAL A 46 37.08 16.38 -13.14
C VAL A 46 35.70 16.94 -12.73
N PRO A 47 34.93 17.53 -13.66
CA PRO A 47 33.63 18.11 -13.34
C PRO A 47 32.61 17.01 -13.05
N ALA A 48 31.87 17.16 -11.94
CA ALA A 48 30.79 16.28 -11.54
C ALA A 48 29.54 17.09 -11.24
N ASN A 49 28.47 16.81 -11.98
CA ASN A 49 27.20 17.50 -11.85
C ASN A 49 26.17 16.57 -11.23
N VAL A 50 25.50 17.03 -10.17
CA VAL A 50 24.43 16.28 -9.50
C VAL A 50 23.16 17.12 -9.54
N THR A 51 22.09 16.53 -10.04
CA THR A 51 20.77 17.14 -10.03
C THR A 51 19.95 16.47 -8.92
N ILE A 52 19.50 17.24 -7.95
CA ILE A 52 18.69 16.75 -6.84
C ILE A 52 17.26 17.26 -7.01
N THR A 53 16.31 16.34 -7.05
CA THR A 53 14.88 16.66 -6.99
C THR A 53 14.40 16.40 -5.57
N VAL A 54 13.87 17.43 -4.92
CA VAL A 54 13.26 17.35 -3.58
C VAL A 54 11.74 17.42 -3.76
N LYS A 55 11.05 16.49 -3.11
CA LYS A 55 9.59 16.38 -3.08
C LYS A 55 9.17 16.07 -1.65
N GLU A 56 8.27 16.87 -1.11
CA GLU A 56 7.69 16.66 0.22
C GLU A 56 6.64 15.54 0.14
N ILE A 57 6.78 14.54 1.01
CA ILE A 57 5.83 13.44 1.14
C ILE A 57 5.10 13.62 2.47
N PRO A 58 3.85 14.10 2.47
CA PRO A 58 3.11 14.33 3.70
C PRO A 58 2.74 13.01 4.37
N HIS A 59 2.53 13.05 5.70
CA HIS A 59 2.18 11.85 6.47
C HIS A 59 0.94 11.13 5.91
N GLU A 60 -0.06 11.87 5.43
CA GLU A 60 -1.25 11.27 4.80
C GLU A 60 -0.95 10.49 3.50
N ALA A 61 0.08 10.87 2.75
CA ALA A 61 0.51 10.15 1.56
C ALA A 61 1.10 8.78 1.93
N VAL A 62 1.87 8.74 3.03
CA VAL A 62 2.46 7.51 3.55
C VAL A 62 1.37 6.57 4.07
N ILE A 63 0.43 7.08 4.86
CA ILE A 63 -0.67 6.27 5.43
C ILE A 63 -1.63 5.77 4.34
N ASN A 64 -1.94 6.59 3.34
CA ASN A 64 -2.83 6.19 2.25
C ASN A 64 -2.09 5.51 1.07
N SER A 65 -0.84 5.09 1.28
CA SER A 65 -0.04 4.48 0.22
C SER A 65 -0.53 3.10 -0.21
N GLY A 66 -0.37 2.81 -1.49
CA GLY A 66 -0.35 1.44 -2.02
C GLY A 66 1.04 0.84 -1.82
N SER A 67 1.12 -0.49 -1.89
CA SER A 67 2.38 -1.22 -1.70
C SER A 67 2.45 -2.46 -2.56
N VAL A 68 3.63 -2.79 -3.05
CA VAL A 68 3.91 -4.02 -3.80
C VAL A 68 5.20 -4.66 -3.31
N ARG A 69 5.24 -5.99 -3.26
CA ARG A 69 6.45 -6.79 -3.05
C ARG A 69 6.87 -7.40 -4.37
N ILE A 70 8.15 -7.27 -4.70
CA ILE A 70 8.70 -7.69 -5.99
C ILE A 70 9.82 -8.69 -5.76
N ALA A 71 9.74 -9.85 -6.42
CA ALA A 71 10.79 -10.87 -6.36
C ALA A 71 11.85 -10.68 -7.45
N GLY A 72 13.06 -11.17 -7.19
CA GLY A 72 14.13 -11.26 -8.19
C GLY A 72 14.73 -9.92 -8.62
N ILE A 73 14.47 -8.84 -7.88
CA ILE A 73 15.06 -7.53 -8.15
C ILE A 73 15.53 -6.85 -6.88
N THR A 74 16.66 -6.13 -6.97
CA THR A 74 17.17 -5.27 -5.90
C THR A 74 16.53 -3.87 -5.97
N ASP A 75 16.55 -3.17 -4.85
CA ASP A 75 16.22 -1.74 -4.80
C ASP A 75 17.09 -0.91 -5.76
N GLU A 76 18.40 -1.20 -5.82
CA GLU A 76 19.33 -0.58 -6.76
C GLU A 76 18.91 -0.77 -8.21
N ASP A 77 18.60 -1.99 -8.62
CA ASP A 77 18.21 -2.31 -10.00
C ASP A 77 16.85 -1.73 -10.37
N PHE A 78 15.97 -1.58 -9.38
CA PHE A 78 14.66 -0.98 -9.61
C PHE A 78 14.76 0.54 -9.92
N ILE A 79 15.71 1.25 -9.31
CA ILE A 79 15.95 2.69 -9.62
C ILE A 79 16.98 2.93 -10.73
N ARG A 80 17.72 1.90 -11.17
CA ARG A 80 18.84 2.03 -12.12
C ARG A 80 18.41 2.64 -13.46
N ILE A 81 19.18 3.63 -13.91
CA ILE A 81 18.99 4.30 -15.22
C ILE A 81 20.03 3.91 -16.27
N TRP A 82 21.10 3.21 -15.88
CA TRP A 82 22.17 2.83 -16.79
C TRP A 82 22.00 1.38 -17.24
N ASN A 83 21.92 1.17 -18.55
CA ASN A 83 21.88 -0.16 -19.14
C ASN A 83 23.30 -0.61 -19.53
N TYR A 84 23.83 -1.59 -18.81
CA TYR A 84 25.18 -2.11 -19.05
C TYR A 84 25.32 -2.87 -20.38
N LYS A 85 24.23 -3.44 -20.91
CA LYS A 85 24.24 -4.19 -22.18
C LYS A 85 24.31 -3.25 -23.38
N THR A 86 23.52 -2.17 -23.37
CA THR A 86 23.46 -1.19 -24.47
C THR A 86 24.38 0.01 -24.27
N GLN A 87 25.04 0.10 -23.11
CA GLN A 87 25.88 1.24 -22.70
C GLN A 87 25.15 2.59 -22.84
N SER A 88 23.85 2.62 -22.53
CA SER A 88 23.01 3.80 -22.72
C SER A 88 22.15 4.09 -21.49
N LEU A 89 21.65 5.33 -21.43
CA LEU A 89 20.65 5.73 -20.44
C LEU A 89 19.28 5.17 -20.85
N SER A 90 18.58 4.59 -19.89
CA SER A 90 17.23 4.07 -20.03
C SER A 90 16.36 4.49 -18.86
N LYS A 91 15.05 4.55 -19.08
CA LYS A 91 14.08 4.79 -18.01
C LYS A 91 14.16 3.66 -16.97
N SER A 92 14.26 4.02 -15.69
CA SER A 92 14.30 3.05 -14.59
C SER A 92 12.94 2.36 -14.42
N LYS A 93 12.94 1.24 -13.70
CA LYS A 93 11.68 0.53 -13.40
C LYS A 93 10.79 1.34 -12.47
N ALA A 94 11.38 2.07 -11.52
CA ALA A 94 10.64 3.03 -10.69
C ALA A 94 9.90 4.08 -11.54
N GLU A 95 10.57 4.64 -12.55
CA GLU A 95 9.97 5.64 -13.42
C GLU A 95 8.89 5.05 -14.33
N LYS A 96 9.10 3.84 -14.87
CA LYS A 96 8.09 3.10 -15.66
C LYS A 96 6.87 2.72 -14.81
N PHE A 97 7.10 2.26 -13.58
CA PHE A 97 6.03 1.95 -12.64
C PHE A 97 5.21 3.20 -12.32
N LYS A 98 5.88 4.32 -12.04
CA LYS A 98 5.23 5.62 -11.83
C LYS A 98 4.37 6.05 -13.03
N ASP A 99 4.88 5.93 -14.26
CA ASP A 99 4.06 6.23 -15.45
C ASP A 99 2.86 5.30 -15.55
N LYS A 100 3.08 3.99 -15.37
CA LYS A 100 2.01 3.00 -15.53
C LYS A 100 0.88 3.22 -14.53
N ILE A 101 1.21 3.56 -13.28
CA ILE A 101 0.22 3.91 -12.27
C ILE A 101 -0.51 5.20 -12.62
N ALA A 102 0.18 6.21 -13.15
CA ALA A 102 -0.43 7.46 -13.60
C ALA A 102 -1.42 7.23 -14.76
N ASP A 103 -1.03 6.41 -15.74
CA ASP A 103 -1.86 6.03 -16.88
C ASP A 103 -3.11 5.26 -16.43
N LEU A 104 -2.96 4.26 -15.56
CA LEU A 104 -4.08 3.46 -15.05
C LEU A 104 -5.04 4.28 -14.16
N LEU A 105 -4.53 5.28 -13.46
CA LEU A 105 -5.36 6.21 -12.66
C LEU A 105 -5.93 7.37 -13.49
N ASN A 106 -5.48 7.55 -14.72
CA ASN A 106 -5.77 8.73 -15.55
C ASN A 106 -5.49 10.05 -14.81
N THR A 107 -4.34 10.13 -14.15
CA THR A 107 -3.88 11.33 -13.41
C THR A 107 -2.54 11.81 -13.95
N ASP A 108 -2.17 13.05 -13.62
CA ASP A 108 -0.85 13.56 -13.94
C ASP A 108 0.23 12.74 -13.23
N ARG A 109 1.31 12.47 -13.95
CA ARG A 109 2.48 11.77 -13.43
C ARG A 109 3.03 12.42 -12.16
N ASP A 110 2.99 13.74 -12.04
CA ASP A 110 3.49 14.47 -10.86
C ASP A 110 2.63 14.28 -9.61
N ASN A 111 1.42 13.71 -9.77
CA ASN A 111 0.55 13.32 -8.67
C ASN A 111 0.78 11.87 -8.20
N VAL A 112 1.77 11.17 -8.74
CA VAL A 112 2.16 9.81 -8.31
C VAL A 112 3.56 9.85 -7.73
N ASP A 113 3.72 9.43 -6.47
CA ASP A 113 5.00 9.43 -5.77
C ASP A 113 5.39 8.01 -5.39
N VAL A 114 6.52 7.53 -5.92
CA VAL A 114 7.18 6.30 -5.47
C VAL A 114 8.23 6.70 -4.44
N PHE A 115 7.88 6.60 -3.16
CA PHE A 115 8.63 7.25 -2.08
C PHE A 115 9.40 6.29 -1.17
N SER A 116 9.18 4.98 -1.29
CA SER A 116 9.88 3.95 -0.52
C SER A 116 10.18 2.75 -1.42
N ILE A 117 11.45 2.37 -1.50
CA ILE A 117 11.95 1.21 -2.26
C ILE A 117 13.00 0.56 -1.36
N GLN A 118 12.66 -0.58 -0.76
CA GLN A 118 13.48 -1.19 0.30
C GLN A 118 13.74 -2.65 0.00
N LEU A 119 15.01 -3.02 -0.12
CA LEU A 119 15.41 -4.41 -0.25
C LEU A 119 15.25 -5.14 1.09
N ARG A 120 14.44 -6.19 1.10
CA ARG A 120 14.30 -7.13 2.22
C ARG A 120 15.26 -8.29 1.97
N ARG A 121 16.19 -8.49 2.91
CA ARG A 121 17.14 -9.61 2.91
C ARG A 121 16.48 -10.91 3.39
N LYS A 122 15.30 -11.24 2.86
CA LYS A 122 14.70 -12.58 2.96
C LYS A 122 15.39 -13.50 1.93
N HIS A 123 15.17 -14.81 2.04
CA HIS A 123 15.66 -15.78 1.05
C HIS A 123 14.46 -16.44 0.36
N PRO A 124 14.22 -16.20 -0.94
CA PRO A 124 14.96 -15.29 -1.84
C PRO A 124 14.74 -13.79 -1.49
N PRO A 125 15.65 -12.89 -1.92
CA PRO A 125 15.51 -11.46 -1.66
C PRO A 125 14.30 -10.89 -2.40
N VAL A 126 13.60 -9.98 -1.74
CA VAL A 126 12.42 -9.28 -2.27
C VAL A 126 12.55 -7.78 -2.03
N THR A 127 12.01 -6.97 -2.92
CA THR A 127 12.01 -5.51 -2.80
C THR A 127 10.59 -5.02 -2.54
N ASP A 128 10.42 -4.29 -1.45
CA ASP A 128 9.15 -3.67 -1.06
C ASP A 128 9.10 -2.24 -1.60
N VAL A 129 8.07 -1.93 -2.38
CA VAL A 129 7.85 -0.62 -2.97
C VAL A 129 6.55 -0.04 -2.42
N ARG A 130 6.58 1.21 -1.95
CA ARG A 130 5.37 1.97 -1.62
C ARG A 130 5.24 3.19 -2.49
N PHE A 131 3.99 3.46 -2.86
CA PHE A 131 3.65 4.60 -3.69
C PHE A 131 2.36 5.24 -3.21
N SER A 132 2.24 6.54 -3.45
CA SER A 132 0.99 7.27 -3.24
C SER A 132 0.56 7.88 -4.55
N ALA A 133 -0.74 8.11 -4.69
CA ALA A 133 -1.27 8.89 -5.79
C ALA A 133 -2.42 9.75 -5.29
N HIS A 134 -2.60 10.90 -5.91
CA HIS A 134 -3.66 11.83 -5.57
C HIS A 134 -4.27 12.50 -6.80
N GLU A 135 -5.41 13.13 -6.58
CA GLU A 135 -5.89 14.24 -7.41
C GLU A 135 -6.01 15.44 -6.48
N LYS A 136 -7.22 15.68 -5.95
CA LYS A 136 -7.47 16.65 -4.87
C LYS A 136 -7.13 16.11 -3.50
N LEU A 137 -7.33 14.81 -3.30
CA LEU A 137 -7.05 14.07 -2.07
C LEU A 137 -6.28 12.80 -2.42
N TYR A 138 -5.49 12.30 -1.47
CA TYR A 138 -4.80 11.02 -1.64
C TYR A 138 -5.80 9.87 -1.74
N TYR A 139 -5.58 9.02 -2.75
CA TYR A 139 -6.35 7.79 -2.91
C TYR A 139 -6.09 6.85 -1.75
N LYS A 140 -7.12 6.12 -1.32
CA LYS A 140 -7.00 5.13 -0.24
C LYS A 140 -6.19 3.90 -0.70
N PRO A 141 -5.51 3.19 0.23
CA PRO A 141 -4.72 1.99 -0.10
C PRO A 141 -5.53 0.94 -0.84
N VAL A 142 -6.80 0.74 -0.45
CA VAL A 142 -7.71 -0.21 -1.10
C VAL A 142 -7.88 0.06 -2.60
N ARG A 143 -7.95 1.33 -3.01
CA ARG A 143 -8.08 1.69 -4.43
C ARG A 143 -6.77 1.46 -5.17
N LEU A 144 -5.64 1.84 -4.57
CA LEU A 144 -4.32 1.71 -5.20
C LEU A 144 -3.91 0.25 -5.35
N ASN A 145 -4.05 -0.54 -4.28
CA ASN A 145 -3.75 -1.96 -4.28
C ASN A 145 -4.72 -2.71 -5.21
N GLY A 146 -6.02 -2.42 -5.16
CA GLY A 146 -6.99 -3.05 -6.07
C GLY A 146 -6.72 -2.75 -7.54
N LEU A 147 -6.32 -1.51 -7.88
CA LEU A 147 -5.92 -1.15 -9.24
C LEU A 147 -4.70 -1.95 -9.70
N VAL A 148 -3.64 -2.01 -8.87
CA VAL A 148 -2.44 -2.78 -9.20
C VAL A 148 -2.79 -4.26 -9.38
N LEU A 149 -3.62 -4.82 -8.51
CA LEU A 149 -3.99 -6.23 -8.56
C LEU A 149 -4.78 -6.57 -9.84
N MET A 150 -5.75 -5.74 -10.24
CA MET A 150 -6.51 -5.95 -11.48
C MET A 150 -5.66 -5.82 -12.76
N HIS A 151 -4.58 -5.05 -12.70
CA HIS A 151 -3.70 -4.78 -13.85
C HIS A 151 -2.30 -5.38 -13.68
N ARG A 152 -2.16 -6.41 -12.83
CA ARG A 152 -0.87 -6.98 -12.42
C ARG A 152 -0.04 -7.42 -13.63
N GLU A 153 -0.59 -8.28 -14.48
CA GLU A 153 0.11 -8.80 -15.68
C GLU A 153 0.59 -7.67 -16.61
N GLU A 154 -0.24 -6.64 -16.79
CA GLU A 154 0.07 -5.48 -17.62
C GLU A 154 1.22 -4.65 -17.03
N ILE A 155 1.20 -4.43 -15.71
CA ILE A 155 2.25 -3.72 -14.98
C ILE A 155 3.56 -4.51 -15.03
N GLU A 156 3.52 -5.81 -14.74
CA GLU A 156 4.68 -6.68 -14.74
C GLU A 156 5.36 -6.73 -16.10
N LYS A 157 4.58 -6.84 -17.18
CA LYS A 157 5.07 -6.82 -18.55
C LYS A 157 5.73 -5.49 -18.91
N ASP A 158 5.08 -4.36 -18.66
CA ASP A 158 5.55 -3.05 -19.09
C ASP A 158 6.74 -2.54 -18.28
N VAL A 159 6.74 -2.80 -16.97
CA VAL A 159 7.81 -2.44 -16.04
C VAL A 159 8.95 -3.47 -16.08
N GLY A 160 8.63 -4.73 -16.38
CA GLY A 160 9.55 -5.87 -16.39
C GLY A 160 9.91 -6.31 -14.97
N VAL A 161 8.91 -6.62 -14.15
CA VAL A 161 9.04 -7.04 -12.74
C VAL A 161 8.18 -8.26 -12.46
N ASN A 162 8.37 -8.91 -11.32
CA ASN A 162 7.55 -10.01 -10.84
C ASN A 162 6.99 -9.62 -9.45
N ILE A 163 5.72 -9.23 -9.39
CA ILE A 163 5.04 -8.68 -8.22
C ILE A 163 4.44 -9.84 -7.41
N THR A 164 5.13 -10.33 -6.39
CA THR A 164 4.64 -11.47 -5.60
C THR A 164 3.56 -11.12 -4.56
N MET A 165 3.33 -9.84 -4.29
CA MET A 165 2.28 -9.41 -3.36
C MET A 165 1.85 -7.97 -3.64
N VAL A 166 0.54 -7.72 -3.62
CA VAL A 166 -0.05 -6.39 -3.72
C VAL A 166 -0.80 -6.08 -2.43
N GLY A 167 -0.50 -4.94 -1.81
CA GLY A 167 -0.91 -4.68 -0.43
C GLY A 167 -0.12 -5.58 0.52
N ILE A 168 1.12 -5.20 0.84
CA ILE A 168 2.01 -6.03 1.65
C ILE A 168 1.33 -6.39 2.97
N ASP A 169 1.20 -7.69 3.20
CA ASP A 169 0.51 -8.29 4.32
C ASP A 169 1.45 -9.32 4.96
N GLU A 170 1.99 -9.00 6.14
CA GLU A 170 2.82 -9.92 6.92
C GLU A 170 1.96 -10.90 7.75
N CYS A 171 0.65 -10.72 7.78
CA CYS A 171 -0.33 -11.62 8.40
C CYS A 171 -0.91 -12.65 7.42
N LEU A 172 -0.62 -12.56 6.10
CA LEU A 172 -1.27 -13.36 5.05
C LEU A 172 -1.21 -14.88 5.31
N TYR A 173 -0.09 -15.39 5.83
CA TYR A 173 0.08 -16.81 6.11
C TYR A 173 -0.21 -17.13 7.57
N GLU A 174 -1.23 -17.96 7.78
CA GLU A 174 -1.63 -18.42 9.10
C GLU A 174 -0.49 -19.10 9.85
N ASN A 175 -0.41 -18.85 11.16
CA ASN A 175 0.57 -19.47 12.07
C ASN A 175 2.05 -19.26 11.69
N GLN A 176 2.35 -18.35 10.75
CA GLN A 176 3.74 -18.02 10.40
C GLN A 176 4.31 -16.96 11.33
N MET A 177 3.56 -15.88 11.57
CA MET A 177 3.95 -14.78 12.46
C MET A 177 3.21 -14.81 13.80
N CYS A 178 1.93 -15.19 13.80
CA CYS A 178 1.05 -15.17 14.96
C CYS A 178 0.22 -16.44 15.04
N GLU A 179 0.05 -16.99 16.24
CA GLU A 179 -0.94 -18.03 16.53
C GLU A 179 -2.27 -17.34 16.85
N GLY A 180 -3.20 -17.31 15.88
CA GLY A 180 -4.51 -16.68 16.01
C GLY A 180 -4.62 -15.30 15.36
N SER A 181 -5.14 -14.31 16.08
CA SER A 181 -5.40 -12.97 15.54
C SER A 181 -4.13 -12.22 15.10
N CYS A 182 -4.16 -11.56 13.94
CA CYS A 182 -3.03 -10.80 13.38
C CYS A 182 -3.49 -9.53 12.67
N THR A 183 -2.74 -8.44 12.86
CA THR A 183 -2.98 -7.14 12.24
C THR A 183 -1.69 -6.56 11.68
N ASN A 184 -1.75 -5.98 10.48
CA ASN A 184 -0.64 -5.24 9.90
C ASN A 184 -0.58 -3.81 10.45
N THR A 185 0.59 -3.39 10.95
CA THR A 185 0.86 -2.00 11.33
C THR A 185 1.99 -1.41 10.51
N LEU A 186 1.95 -0.09 10.32
CA LEU A 186 2.96 0.67 9.59
C LEU A 186 3.91 1.34 10.57
N ASP A 187 5.17 0.90 10.58
CA ASP A 187 6.25 1.58 11.28
C ASP A 187 6.95 2.56 10.33
N ILE A 188 6.85 3.85 10.63
CA ILE A 188 7.43 4.93 9.82
C ILE A 188 8.65 5.47 10.56
N SER A 189 9.84 5.19 10.05
CA SER A 189 11.08 5.63 10.68
C SER A 189 11.35 7.11 10.44
N ALA A 190 11.91 7.78 11.44
CA ALA A 190 12.48 9.12 11.29
C ALA A 190 13.78 9.12 10.46
N LEU A 191 14.42 7.96 10.28
CA LEU A 191 15.63 7.82 9.47
C LEU A 191 15.27 7.45 8.04
N PRO A 192 15.86 8.11 7.03
CA PRO A 192 15.57 7.80 5.64
C PRO A 192 16.15 6.44 5.21
N TYR A 193 15.70 5.96 4.06
CA TYR A 193 16.31 4.84 3.36
C TYR A 193 16.99 5.34 2.08
N MET A 194 18.31 5.13 1.96
CA MET A 194 19.09 5.52 0.78
C MET A 194 19.35 4.32 -0.10
N VAL A 195 18.97 4.41 -1.37
CA VAL A 195 19.36 3.49 -2.44
C VAL A 195 20.35 4.19 -3.36
N ASN A 196 21.51 3.59 -3.61
CA ASN A 196 22.53 4.13 -4.50
C ASN A 196 22.80 3.17 -5.65
N ALA A 197 22.39 3.54 -6.86
CA ALA A 197 22.60 2.75 -8.08
C ALA A 197 23.65 3.40 -9.02
N ASN A 198 24.71 3.96 -8.43
CA ASN A 198 25.85 4.63 -9.06
C ASN A 198 25.51 5.95 -9.78
N LYS A 199 24.74 5.89 -10.87
CA LYS A 199 24.36 7.08 -11.67
C LYS A 199 23.09 7.76 -11.17
N THR A 200 22.39 7.14 -10.23
CA THR A 200 21.15 7.61 -9.65
C THR A 200 21.07 7.14 -8.21
N ALA A 201 20.47 7.94 -7.36
CA ALA A 201 20.23 7.61 -5.97
C ALA A 201 18.82 8.08 -5.58
N LEU A 202 18.18 7.32 -4.72
CA LEU A 202 16.89 7.67 -4.12
C LEU A 202 17.05 7.72 -2.62
N VAL A 203 16.58 8.80 -2.00
CA VAL A 203 16.43 8.89 -0.55
C VAL A 203 14.94 8.93 -0.26
N GLY A 204 14.41 7.82 0.23
CA GLY A 204 12.99 7.62 0.49
C GLY A 204 12.63 7.61 1.97
N VAL A 205 11.33 7.53 2.24
CA VAL A 205 10.79 7.30 3.58
C VAL A 205 11.01 5.83 3.91
N ARG A 206 11.63 5.52 5.06
CA ARG A 206 11.75 4.15 5.54
C ARG A 206 10.44 3.73 6.21
N VAL A 207 9.75 2.76 5.63
CA VAL A 207 8.45 2.28 6.11
C VAL A 207 8.41 0.77 6.14
N ASP A 208 8.22 0.19 7.31
CA ASP A 208 8.11 -1.25 7.50
C ASP A 208 6.66 -1.64 7.78
N VAL A 209 6.20 -2.74 7.18
CA VAL A 209 4.96 -3.42 7.59
C VAL A 209 5.33 -4.44 8.64
N LEU A 210 4.72 -4.34 9.81
CA LEU A 210 4.93 -5.26 10.92
C LEU A 210 3.64 -6.01 11.21
N ALA A 211 3.78 -7.29 11.57
CA ALA A 211 2.68 -8.09 12.08
C ALA A 211 2.57 -7.90 13.60
N GLU A 212 1.40 -7.52 14.07
CA GLU A 212 1.05 -7.48 15.49
C GLU A 212 0.01 -8.56 15.78
N CYS A 213 0.29 -9.44 16.75
CA CYS A 213 -0.58 -10.56 17.12
C CYS A 213 -1.78 -10.11 17.96
N THR A 214 -2.57 -9.21 17.40
CA THR A 214 -3.80 -8.70 17.97
C THR A 214 -4.86 -8.54 16.89
N CYS A 215 -6.13 -8.37 17.27
CA CYS A 215 -7.23 -8.13 16.34
C CYS A 215 -7.48 -6.62 16.21
N GLY A 216 -6.98 -5.98 15.14
CA GLY A 216 -7.06 -4.55 14.89
C GLY A 216 -8.49 -4.06 14.64
N ALA A 217 -9.37 -4.95 14.16
CA ALA A 217 -10.79 -4.67 14.01
C ALA A 217 -11.48 -4.40 15.36
N ARG A 218 -10.87 -4.81 16.48
CA ARG A 218 -11.40 -4.66 17.85
C ARG A 218 -10.51 -3.82 18.76
N ASN A 219 -9.21 -3.84 18.54
CA ASN A 219 -8.27 -3.06 19.31
C ASN A 219 -8.18 -1.65 18.75
N PHE A 220 -8.61 -0.67 19.53
CA PHE A 220 -8.33 0.73 19.24
C PHE A 220 -6.82 0.88 19.14
N SER A 221 -6.33 1.28 17.97
CA SER A 221 -4.89 1.33 17.63
C SER A 221 -4.07 2.29 18.50
N LYS A 222 -4.71 2.99 19.44
CA LYS A 222 -4.15 3.82 20.50
C LYS A 222 -5.03 3.68 21.73
N GLU A 223 -4.50 3.99 22.92
CA GLU A 223 -5.32 4.26 24.11
C GLU A 223 -6.27 5.43 23.81
N GLU A 224 -7.42 5.12 23.24
CA GLU A 224 -8.49 6.07 23.00
C GLU A 224 -9.42 6.02 24.21
N ASN A 225 -9.69 7.19 24.79
CA ASN A 225 -10.76 7.39 25.76
C ASN A 225 -11.91 8.12 25.06
N CYS A 226 -13.08 8.17 25.70
CA CYS A 226 -14.22 8.86 25.11
C CYS A 226 -14.03 10.37 24.97
N ARG A 227 -12.98 10.98 25.55
CA ARG A 227 -12.66 12.40 25.35
C ARG A 227 -12.14 12.71 23.95
N ASN A 228 -11.54 11.72 23.28
CA ASN A 228 -11.00 11.88 21.93
C ASN A 228 -12.09 11.72 20.84
N ASN A 229 -13.36 11.60 21.22
CA ASN A 229 -14.52 11.40 20.34
C ASN A 229 -14.29 10.32 19.27
N PRO A 230 -14.03 9.07 19.69
CA PRO A 230 -13.61 8.04 18.76
C PRO A 230 -14.74 7.54 17.85
N CYS A 231 -16.01 7.80 18.18
CA CYS A 231 -17.15 7.36 17.40
C CYS A 231 -17.53 8.41 16.33
N TYR A 232 -17.61 7.98 15.08
CA TYR A 232 -18.04 8.81 13.95
C TYR A 232 -19.57 9.04 13.94
N ASN A 233 -20.02 9.97 13.10
CA ASN A 233 -21.43 10.15 12.74
C ASN A 233 -22.39 10.31 13.94
N GLY A 234 -21.93 10.93 15.03
CA GLY A 234 -22.75 11.16 16.22
C GLY A 234 -22.95 9.92 17.11
N GLY A 235 -22.13 8.88 16.93
CA GLY A 235 -22.10 7.71 17.81
C GLY A 235 -21.74 8.07 19.25
N ARG A 236 -22.40 7.43 20.22
CA ARG A 236 -22.12 7.60 21.65
C ARG A 236 -20.99 6.66 22.06
N CYS A 237 -19.90 7.23 22.55
CA CYS A 237 -18.78 6.46 23.10
C CYS A 237 -19.12 5.92 24.50
N ILE A 238 -18.76 4.66 24.75
CA ILE A 238 -18.97 3.95 26.01
C ILE A 238 -17.63 3.34 26.44
N GLU A 239 -17.13 3.79 27.58
CA GLU A 239 -15.86 3.35 28.17
C GLU A 239 -16.12 2.32 29.28
N SER A 240 -15.44 1.17 29.19
CA SER A 240 -15.45 0.10 30.19
C SER A 240 -14.05 -0.05 30.80
N ARG A 241 -13.91 -0.83 31.89
CA ARG A 241 -12.66 -0.96 32.65
C ARG A 241 -11.45 -1.43 31.82
N TYR A 242 -11.69 -2.10 30.68
CA TYR A 242 -10.64 -2.62 29.76
C TYR A 242 -11.03 -2.50 28.28
N SER A 243 -12.10 -1.79 27.93
CA SER A 243 -12.55 -1.71 26.54
C SER A 243 -13.31 -0.42 26.24
N LEU A 244 -13.27 0.01 24.98
CA LEU A 244 -14.06 1.11 24.46
C LEU A 244 -15.06 0.55 23.43
N SER A 245 -16.25 1.14 23.32
CA SER A 245 -17.24 0.74 22.32
C SER A 245 -18.08 1.92 21.88
N CYS A 246 -18.62 1.87 20.66
CA CYS A 246 -19.50 2.89 20.13
C CYS A 246 -20.92 2.37 19.97
N SER A 247 -21.89 3.13 20.50
CA SER A 247 -23.32 2.94 20.24
C SER A 247 -23.73 3.85 19.09
N CYS A 248 -24.16 3.25 17.98
CA CYS A 248 -24.42 3.96 16.74
C CYS A 248 -25.89 4.37 16.58
N PRO A 249 -26.17 5.56 15.99
CA PRO A 249 -27.52 5.93 15.59
C PRO A 249 -28.05 5.00 14.50
N VAL A 250 -29.38 4.92 14.35
CA VAL A 250 -30.08 3.97 13.45
C VAL A 250 -29.58 3.97 11.99
N ALA A 251 -29.00 5.08 11.51
CA ALA A 251 -28.51 5.20 10.13
C ALA A 251 -27.02 4.82 9.94
N TYR A 252 -26.30 4.46 11.00
CA TYR A 252 -24.86 4.21 10.98
C TYR A 252 -24.52 2.92 11.71
N ASN A 253 -23.49 2.23 11.22
CA ASN A 253 -23.04 0.96 11.79
C ASN A 253 -21.52 0.87 11.84
N GLY A 254 -21.01 -0.24 12.37
CA GLY A 254 -19.58 -0.51 12.54
C GLY A 254 -19.03 -0.12 13.92
N PRO A 255 -17.82 -0.59 14.29
CA PRO A 255 -17.23 -0.42 15.62
C PRO A 255 -17.05 1.04 16.05
N ARG A 256 -16.99 1.97 15.09
CA ARG A 256 -16.89 3.41 15.31
C ARG A 256 -18.02 4.17 14.59
N CYS A 257 -19.13 3.52 14.25
CA CYS A 257 -20.25 4.12 13.50
C CYS A 257 -19.85 4.73 12.14
N GLN A 258 -18.81 4.18 11.51
CA GLN A 258 -18.24 4.69 10.27
C GLN A 258 -18.97 4.20 9.01
N GLN A 259 -19.74 3.13 9.10
CA GLN A 259 -20.41 2.54 7.93
C GLN A 259 -21.59 3.40 7.50
N THR A 260 -21.73 3.59 6.19
CA THR A 260 -22.76 4.40 5.53
C THR A 260 -23.40 3.59 4.41
N ALA A 261 -24.67 3.85 4.10
CA ALA A 261 -25.36 3.14 3.01
C ALA A 261 -24.73 3.44 1.64
N ARG A 262 -24.73 2.42 0.76
CA ARG A 262 -24.36 2.54 -0.66
C ARG A 262 -25.46 1.93 -1.52
N SER A 263 -25.66 2.49 -2.70
CA SER A 263 -26.67 2.02 -3.65
C SER A 263 -25.99 1.64 -4.97
N PHE A 264 -26.34 0.47 -5.50
CA PHE A 264 -25.80 -0.06 -6.74
C PHE A 264 -26.93 -0.25 -7.75
N ARG A 265 -26.67 0.07 -9.03
CA ARG A 265 -27.66 -0.08 -10.13
C ARG A 265 -27.53 -1.40 -10.90
N GLY A 266 -26.78 -2.36 -10.34
CA GLY A 266 -26.59 -3.72 -10.88
C GLY A 266 -25.21 -3.99 -11.47
N ASN A 267 -24.51 -2.98 -12.00
CA ASN A 267 -23.15 -3.11 -12.55
C ASN A 267 -22.10 -2.34 -11.73
N GLY A 268 -22.47 -1.86 -10.54
CA GLY A 268 -21.57 -1.13 -9.65
C GLY A 268 -21.06 -2.03 -8.53
N TRP A 269 -19.86 -1.71 -8.04
CA TRP A 269 -19.23 -2.35 -6.89
C TRP A 269 -18.50 -1.28 -6.07
N ALA A 270 -18.11 -1.63 -4.85
CA ALA A 270 -17.28 -0.77 -4.01
C ALA A 270 -16.24 -1.63 -3.30
N TRP A 271 -14.97 -1.23 -3.38
CA TRP A 271 -13.92 -1.88 -2.60
C TRP A 271 -13.85 -1.31 -1.19
N TYR A 272 -13.69 -2.23 -0.25
CA TYR A 272 -13.42 -1.96 1.15
C TYR A 272 -12.11 -2.64 1.55
N PRO A 273 -11.45 -2.16 2.62
CA PRO A 273 -10.36 -2.92 3.23
C PRO A 273 -10.79 -4.37 3.47
N ALA A 274 -9.86 -5.31 3.28
CA ALA A 274 -10.10 -6.71 3.56
C ALA A 274 -10.50 -6.94 5.02
N LEU A 275 -11.24 -8.02 5.29
CA LEU A 275 -11.55 -8.42 6.65
C LEU A 275 -10.25 -8.80 7.37
N GLU A 276 -10.06 -8.28 8.58
CA GLU A 276 -8.88 -8.60 9.39
C GLU A 276 -8.98 -10.02 9.99
N MET A 277 -7.83 -10.67 10.16
CA MET A 277 -7.72 -12.02 10.71
C MET A 277 -7.89 -11.99 12.23
N CYS A 278 -9.09 -12.32 12.69
CA CYS A 278 -9.44 -12.37 14.11
C CYS A 278 -10.07 -13.73 14.48
N ASP A 279 -9.65 -14.31 15.60
CA ASP A 279 -10.11 -15.64 16.07
C ASP A 279 -11.63 -15.77 16.23
N LYS A 280 -12.29 -14.65 16.50
CA LYS A 280 -13.75 -14.53 16.52
C LYS A 280 -14.11 -13.37 15.63
N SER A 281 -14.71 -13.60 14.47
CA SER A 281 -15.24 -12.54 13.61
C SER A 281 -16.76 -12.50 13.68
N HIS A 282 -17.34 -11.31 13.54
CA HIS A 282 -18.78 -11.13 13.38
C HIS A 282 -19.03 -10.09 12.29
N LEU A 283 -19.65 -10.53 11.20
CA LEU A 283 -20.00 -9.69 10.06
C LEU A 283 -21.52 -9.55 9.99
N SER A 284 -22.00 -8.31 9.92
CA SER A 284 -23.40 -7.98 9.73
C SER A 284 -23.54 -6.81 8.77
N PHE A 285 -24.46 -6.92 7.82
CA PHE A 285 -24.84 -5.82 6.95
C PHE A 285 -26.33 -5.93 6.63
N GLU A 286 -26.91 -4.82 6.20
CA GLU A 286 -28.29 -4.71 5.78
C GLU A 286 -28.33 -4.40 4.28
N PHE A 287 -29.31 -4.95 3.58
CA PHE A 287 -29.51 -4.71 2.16
C PHE A 287 -31.00 -4.61 1.83
N ILE A 288 -31.29 -3.96 0.71
CA ILE A 288 -32.63 -3.86 0.12
C ILE A 288 -32.49 -4.04 -1.38
N THR A 289 -33.29 -4.94 -1.97
CA THR A 289 -33.18 -5.26 -3.40
C THR A 289 -34.48 -5.81 -3.95
N ARG A 290 -34.70 -5.64 -5.26
CA ARG A 290 -35.77 -6.31 -6.03
C ARG A 290 -35.22 -7.37 -6.99
N LYS A 291 -33.92 -7.65 -6.91
CA LYS A 291 -33.26 -8.68 -7.72
C LYS A 291 -33.25 -9.97 -6.93
N THR A 292 -33.67 -11.06 -7.56
CA THR A 292 -33.66 -12.41 -6.99
C THR A 292 -32.25 -12.98 -6.85
N ASP A 293 -31.31 -12.53 -7.68
CA ASP A 293 -29.97 -13.09 -7.77
C ASP A 293 -28.92 -11.98 -7.77
N GLY A 294 -27.84 -12.17 -7.02
CA GLY A 294 -26.71 -11.25 -7.00
C GLY A 294 -25.73 -11.46 -5.85
N LEU A 295 -24.48 -11.03 -6.06
CA LEU A 295 -23.42 -11.01 -5.04
C LEU A 295 -23.58 -9.78 -4.15
N LEU A 296 -23.66 -9.98 -2.83
CA LEU A 296 -23.82 -8.91 -1.84
C LEU A 296 -22.47 -8.53 -1.20
N LEU A 297 -21.64 -9.52 -0.90
CA LEU A 297 -20.32 -9.34 -0.31
C LEU A 297 -19.38 -10.41 -0.83
N TYR A 298 -18.15 -10.01 -1.14
CA TYR A 298 -17.06 -10.91 -1.47
C TYR A 298 -15.78 -10.43 -0.80
N ASN A 299 -15.14 -11.32 -0.06
CA ASN A 299 -13.82 -11.12 0.50
C ASN A 299 -12.96 -12.32 0.11
N GLY A 300 -12.04 -12.13 -0.82
CA GLY A 300 -11.20 -13.17 -1.38
C GLY A 300 -10.41 -12.65 -2.59
N PRO A 301 -9.64 -13.51 -3.27
CA PRO A 301 -8.86 -13.15 -4.44
C PRO A 301 -9.76 -12.65 -5.60
N ILE A 302 -9.48 -11.44 -6.10
CA ILE A 302 -10.21 -10.89 -7.27
C ILE A 302 -9.56 -11.25 -8.62
N VAL A 303 -8.36 -11.83 -8.57
CA VAL A 303 -7.63 -12.36 -9.72
C VAL A 303 -7.21 -13.79 -9.40
N PRO A 304 -7.16 -14.69 -10.39
CA PRO A 304 -6.62 -16.03 -10.19
C PRO A 304 -5.16 -15.94 -9.70
N PRO A 305 -4.73 -16.83 -8.80
CA PRO A 305 -3.32 -16.92 -8.41
C PRO A 305 -2.48 -17.38 -9.62
N GLU A 306 -1.23 -16.91 -9.68
CA GLU A 306 -0.30 -17.39 -10.69
C GLU A 306 0.08 -18.87 -10.41
N MET A 307 0.48 -19.60 -11.47
CA MET A 307 0.78 -21.04 -11.36
C MET A 307 1.90 -21.37 -10.36
N GLU A 308 2.77 -20.41 -10.07
CA GLU A 308 3.93 -20.56 -9.17
C GLU A 308 3.67 -20.02 -7.75
N GLU A 309 2.50 -19.42 -7.50
CA GLU A 309 2.13 -18.89 -6.19
C GLU A 309 1.46 -19.95 -5.32
N THR A 310 1.67 -19.84 -4.01
CA THR A 310 0.93 -20.66 -3.04
C THR A 310 -0.54 -20.27 -3.13
N MET A 311 -1.41 -21.22 -3.47
CA MET A 311 -2.84 -20.96 -3.68
C MET A 311 -3.51 -20.59 -2.36
N VAL A 312 -3.57 -19.30 -2.03
CA VAL A 312 -4.49 -18.78 -1.03
C VAL A 312 -5.82 -18.53 -1.74
N SER A 313 -6.66 -19.56 -1.80
CA SER A 313 -7.99 -19.49 -2.40
C SER A 313 -9.07 -19.14 -1.39
N ASP A 314 -8.69 -18.69 -0.20
CA ASP A 314 -9.61 -18.41 0.89
C ASP A 314 -10.58 -17.30 0.49
N TYR A 315 -11.87 -17.55 0.66
CA TYR A 315 -12.88 -16.56 0.37
C TYR A 315 -14.12 -16.70 1.23
N ILE A 316 -14.82 -15.58 1.38
CA ILE A 316 -16.17 -15.49 1.93
C ILE A 316 -17.03 -14.77 0.89
N ALA A 317 -18.11 -15.40 0.44
CA ALA A 317 -19.10 -14.79 -0.42
C ALA A 317 -20.49 -14.86 0.21
N VAL A 318 -21.21 -13.74 0.24
CA VAL A 318 -22.63 -13.70 0.56
C VAL A 318 -23.40 -13.33 -0.68
N GLU A 319 -24.28 -14.22 -1.10
CA GLU A 319 -25.06 -14.14 -2.32
C GLU A 319 -26.54 -14.22 -2.01
N LEU A 320 -27.34 -13.70 -2.93
CA LEU A 320 -28.76 -14.00 -3.04
C LEU A 320 -28.93 -14.94 -4.23
N GLU A 321 -29.59 -16.09 -4.01
CA GLU A 321 -29.96 -17.04 -5.07
C GLU A 321 -31.47 -17.27 -5.00
N ARG A 322 -32.19 -16.91 -6.07
CA ARG A 322 -33.66 -17.01 -6.15
C ARG A 322 -34.39 -16.35 -4.96
N GLY A 323 -33.86 -15.24 -4.46
CA GLY A 323 -34.41 -14.48 -3.35
C GLY A 323 -34.05 -15.02 -1.96
N TYR A 324 -33.17 -16.03 -1.87
CA TYR A 324 -32.74 -16.62 -0.60
C TYR A 324 -31.22 -16.43 -0.37
N PRO A 325 -30.80 -16.04 0.84
CA PRO A 325 -29.38 -15.88 1.14
C PRO A 325 -28.61 -17.20 1.10
N ARG A 326 -27.42 -17.13 0.52
CA ARG A 326 -26.43 -18.21 0.46
C ARG A 326 -25.07 -17.65 0.89
N LEU A 327 -24.44 -18.31 1.86
CA LEU A 327 -23.08 -18.03 2.30
C LEU A 327 -22.17 -19.13 1.78
N LEU A 328 -21.10 -18.72 1.10
CA LEU A 328 -20.02 -19.56 0.62
C LEU A 328 -18.75 -19.19 1.37
N MET A 329 -18.04 -20.20 1.87
CA MET A 329 -16.79 -19.99 2.60
C MET A 329 -15.80 -21.09 2.23
N ASP A 330 -14.57 -20.71 1.92
CA ASP A 330 -13.46 -21.63 1.75
C ASP A 330 -12.26 -21.07 2.51
N PHE A 331 -11.63 -21.93 3.32
CA PHE A 331 -10.40 -21.63 4.06
C PHE A 331 -9.34 -22.72 3.80
N GLY A 332 -9.31 -23.25 2.57
CA GLY A 332 -8.33 -24.24 2.12
C GLY A 332 -8.74 -25.71 2.27
N SER A 333 -9.95 -26.00 2.78
CA SER A 333 -10.48 -27.37 2.88
C SER A 333 -11.64 -27.67 1.92
N GLY A 334 -11.94 -26.71 1.03
CA GLY A 334 -13.06 -26.77 0.09
C GLY A 334 -14.21 -25.88 0.53
N THR A 335 -15.08 -25.59 -0.43
CA THR A 335 -16.17 -24.63 -0.22
C THR A 335 -17.29 -25.23 0.63
N LEU A 336 -17.50 -24.64 1.80
CA LEU A 336 -18.68 -24.80 2.63
C LEU A 336 -19.81 -23.91 2.10
N GLU A 337 -21.01 -24.49 2.00
CA GLU A 337 -22.21 -23.77 1.62
C GLU A 337 -23.25 -23.79 2.76
N LEU A 338 -23.71 -22.60 3.14
CA LEU A 338 -24.83 -22.42 4.07
C LEU A 338 -25.96 -21.68 3.37
N ARG A 339 -27.13 -22.32 3.27
CA ARG A 339 -28.36 -21.71 2.77
C ARG A 339 -29.27 -21.32 3.92
N VAL A 340 -29.71 -20.07 3.95
CA VAL A 340 -30.66 -19.59 4.96
C VAL A 340 -32.07 -19.64 4.38
N LYS A 341 -32.91 -20.53 4.91
CA LYS A 341 -34.33 -20.58 4.55
C LYS A 341 -35.11 -19.52 5.32
N THR A 342 -35.44 -18.44 4.65
CA THR A 342 -36.31 -17.38 5.16
C THR A 342 -37.79 -17.74 4.94
N LYS A 343 -38.69 -17.12 5.70
CA LYS A 343 -40.14 -17.35 5.57
C LYS A 343 -40.71 -16.86 4.23
N LYS A 344 -40.09 -15.83 3.66
CA LYS A 344 -40.38 -15.23 2.36
C LYS A 344 -39.06 -14.92 1.66
N SER A 345 -39.09 -14.75 0.36
CA SER A 345 -37.93 -14.27 -0.38
C SER A 345 -37.58 -12.83 0.04
N LEU A 346 -36.29 -12.47 -0.03
CA LEU A 346 -35.74 -11.19 0.43
C LEU A 346 -35.52 -10.18 -0.71
N ASP A 347 -36.14 -10.42 -1.86
CA ASP A 347 -36.15 -9.56 -3.04
C ASP A 347 -37.42 -8.69 -3.12
N ASP A 348 -38.02 -8.35 -1.98
CA ASP A 348 -39.27 -7.60 -1.88
C ASP A 348 -39.11 -6.06 -1.96
N GLY A 349 -37.87 -5.58 -1.99
CA GLY A 349 -37.52 -4.15 -2.11
C GLY A 349 -37.88 -3.35 -0.86
#